data_AF-A0A2W4WBX4-F1
#
_entry.id   AF-A0A2W4WBX4-F1
#
_cell.length_a   1.000
_cell.length_b   1.000
_cell.length_c   1.000
_cell.angle_alpha   90.00
_cell.angle_beta   90.00
_cell.angle_gamma   90.00
#
_symmetry.space_group_name_H-M   'P 1'
#
loop_
_entity.id
_entity.type
_entity.pdbx_description
1 polymer ?
#
loop_
_entity_poly.entity_id
_entity_poly.type
_entity_poly.pdbx_seq_one_letter_code
_entity_poly.pdbx_strand_id
1 'polypeptide(L)'
;MARRQRQLGIAFLIGIFCSGLFSFLGPVSFNRAEAITTGFNGHWAEPCTQALVAQGVFEQRFVNSRYPNSTLTQAEFSSAVLKAFPGAFAANSEYLGLTFDQAENESEALLMAAIGEDAGLKRPITRSQALSALISGSATPYQADAVNALYSTFRDALLIPRNTREGVAAALAAGYIVDQEGVTAGELPQLRPRRNATLADGAAFLCRSNLDQNTRETIDAARIVLYDPPPVATAPSRELRGVWMTNIDSDVLFSRAKLEPALNKLADLNFNTVYPTVWNWGYTLFPSEVAERVTGYRQGLYPDLAETGRQTALEAAQGNRDMLLELIEIAHKRDLKVIPWFEFGFMAPADSALAMRHPDWLTQKQDGSLITAEGDHDRVWLNPFHPEVQSFILALVSEISTNYDIDGFQVDDHMGLPVAYGYDDYTVNLYKQEHDGKAPPTDPQDAEWTRWRADKITDVMGRVFTTLKTNRPQSIMSVSPNPHVFAYEFYLQDWDTWLKRGYVEELIIQLYRNDLGRFVWEMGQDAADFARTHVPTSVGILSGLRGRSVPMAQIAEQVEAVRDRNYAGVSFFFYETLWNMSDEGTPLERQEALQKIFPNQAIYPRLN
;
A
#
# COMPACT_ATOMS: atom_id res chain seq x y z
N MET A 1 -23.86 21.59 0.57
CA MET A 1 -22.84 20.97 1.44
C MET A 1 -22.20 22.00 2.40
N ALA A 2 -22.97 22.79 3.16
CA ALA A 2 -22.38 23.81 4.06
C ALA A 2 -23.30 24.22 5.24
N ARG A 3 -24.21 23.34 5.70
CA ARG A 3 -25.12 23.67 6.83
C ARG A 3 -25.36 22.57 7.85
N ARG A 4 -24.66 21.43 7.74
CA ARG A 4 -24.70 20.33 8.73
C ARG A 4 -23.48 20.27 9.68
N GLN A 5 -22.46 21.10 9.47
CA GLN A 5 -21.24 21.13 10.29
C GLN A 5 -21.33 21.98 11.58
N ARG A 6 -22.49 22.56 11.93
CA ARG A 6 -22.63 23.45 13.10
C ARG A 6 -23.52 22.95 14.24
N GLN A 7 -23.91 21.68 14.24
CA GLN A 7 -24.68 21.09 15.36
C GLN A 7 -24.01 19.93 16.11
N LEU A 8 -22.77 19.55 15.76
CA LEU A 8 -21.99 18.56 16.53
C LEU A 8 -21.00 19.17 17.55
N GLY A 9 -20.91 20.49 17.64
CA GLY A 9 -19.94 21.17 18.53
C GLY A 9 -20.36 21.36 20.00
N ILE A 10 -21.47 20.78 20.47
CA ILE A 10 -21.98 20.99 21.86
C ILE A 10 -22.21 19.68 22.64
N ALA A 11 -22.03 18.50 22.03
CA ALA A 11 -22.14 17.22 22.75
C ALA A 11 -20.81 16.72 23.35
N PHE A 12 -19.71 17.47 23.20
CA PHE A 12 -18.36 17.03 23.57
C PHE A 12 -17.85 17.57 24.93
N LEU A 13 -18.72 18.11 25.79
CA LEU A 13 -18.33 18.68 27.09
C LEU A 13 -19.09 18.10 28.31
N ILE A 14 -19.75 16.94 28.17
CA ILE A 14 -20.40 16.24 29.30
C ILE A 14 -19.88 14.79 29.48
N GLY A 15 -18.89 14.37 28.68
CA GLY A 15 -18.32 13.01 28.72
C GLY A 15 -17.01 12.84 29.51
N ILE A 16 -16.51 13.88 30.18
CA ILE A 16 -15.25 13.84 30.96
C ILE A 16 -15.47 14.56 32.29
N PHE A 17 -16.36 14.06 33.14
CA PHE A 17 -16.41 14.39 34.57
C PHE A 17 -17.38 13.42 35.29
N CYS A 18 -17.02 12.13 35.36
CA CYS A 18 -17.54 11.18 36.36
C CYS A 18 -16.66 9.92 36.43
N SER A 19 -15.35 10.10 36.55
CA SER A 19 -14.40 9.06 36.92
C SER A 19 -13.82 9.41 38.28
N GLY A 20 -14.57 9.06 39.33
CA GLY A 20 -14.16 9.30 40.71
C GLY A 20 -15.35 9.29 41.67
N LEU A 21 -15.78 8.09 42.06
CA LEU A 21 -16.53 7.72 43.28
C LEU A 21 -17.49 6.57 42.97
N PHE A 22 -17.01 5.33 43.00
CA PHE A 22 -17.81 4.15 43.41
C PHE A 22 -16.84 3.02 43.79
N SER A 23 -16.15 3.21 44.91
CA SER A 23 -15.68 2.10 45.73
C SER A 23 -16.73 1.90 46.83
N PHE A 24 -17.07 0.66 47.14
CA PHE A 24 -18.13 0.18 48.05
C PHE A 24 -19.50 -0.11 47.43
N LEU A 25 -19.58 -1.23 46.71
CA LEU A 25 -20.74 -2.13 46.78
C LEU A 25 -20.21 -3.54 47.04
N GLY A 26 -20.80 -4.22 48.04
CA GLY A 26 -20.48 -5.60 48.43
C GLY A 26 -20.80 -6.62 47.34
N PRO A 27 -20.66 -7.93 47.62
CA PRO A 27 -20.84 -8.96 46.60
C PRO A 27 -22.24 -8.86 46.02
N VAL A 28 -22.32 -8.48 44.75
CA VAL A 28 -23.56 -8.50 43.99
C VAL A 28 -23.98 -9.96 43.92
N SER A 29 -25.03 -10.30 44.66
CA SER A 29 -25.71 -11.58 44.49
C SER A 29 -26.16 -11.68 43.04
N PHE A 30 -25.69 -12.72 42.34
CA PHE A 30 -26.24 -13.14 41.06
C PHE A 30 -27.75 -13.34 41.23
N ASN A 31 -28.55 -12.34 40.85
CA ASN A 31 -29.93 -12.60 40.50
C ASN A 31 -29.86 -13.57 39.32
N ARG A 32 -30.39 -14.78 39.51
CA ARG A 32 -30.67 -15.74 38.44
C ARG A 32 -31.45 -15.02 37.36
N ALA A 33 -30.75 -14.52 36.34
CA ALA A 33 -31.33 -14.29 35.04
C ALA A 33 -31.96 -15.64 34.63
N GLU A 34 -33.21 -15.62 34.21
CA GLU A 34 -33.92 -16.81 33.72
C GLU A 34 -32.99 -17.55 32.75
N ALA A 35 -32.56 -18.75 33.15
CA ALA A 35 -31.61 -19.54 32.40
C ALA A 35 -32.08 -19.69 30.96
N ILE A 36 -31.16 -19.61 30.00
CA ILE A 36 -31.42 -19.91 28.60
C ILE A 36 -31.83 -21.38 28.53
N THR A 37 -33.13 -21.66 28.58
CA THR A 37 -33.65 -23.02 28.84
C THR A 37 -33.96 -23.80 27.56
N THR A 38 -34.16 -23.12 26.43
CA THR A 38 -34.69 -23.75 25.21
C THR A 38 -33.60 -23.99 24.17
N GLY A 39 -32.57 -24.77 24.51
CA GLY A 39 -31.66 -25.35 23.51
C GLY A 39 -30.20 -25.47 23.93
N PHE A 40 -29.72 -24.67 24.88
CA PHE A 40 -28.32 -24.67 25.33
C PHE A 40 -28.05 -25.49 26.59
N ASN A 41 -29.06 -26.00 27.28
CA ASN A 41 -28.87 -26.74 28.54
C ASN A 41 -27.90 -27.92 28.38
N GLY A 42 -26.77 -27.88 29.09
CA GLY A 42 -25.72 -28.90 29.03
C GLY A 42 -24.82 -28.83 27.78
N HIS A 43 -24.99 -27.79 26.95
CA HIS A 43 -24.13 -27.53 25.80
C HIS A 43 -22.85 -26.78 26.23
N TRP A 44 -21.70 -27.10 25.64
CA TRP A 44 -20.41 -26.52 26.04
C TRP A 44 -20.35 -24.99 25.93
N ALA A 45 -21.13 -24.39 25.02
CA ALA A 45 -21.19 -22.95 24.81
C ALA A 45 -22.25 -22.23 25.68
N GLU A 46 -22.95 -22.95 26.57
CA GLU A 46 -24.02 -22.38 27.41
C GLU A 46 -23.52 -21.23 28.30
N PRO A 47 -22.42 -21.38 29.08
CA PRO A 47 -21.98 -20.30 29.97
C PRO A 47 -21.58 -19.04 29.19
N CYS A 48 -20.91 -19.24 28.06
CA CYS A 48 -20.54 -18.16 27.13
C CYS A 48 -21.78 -17.43 26.59
N THR A 49 -22.78 -18.17 26.13
CA THR A 49 -23.97 -17.56 25.53
C THR A 49 -24.80 -16.81 26.57
N GLN A 50 -24.88 -17.31 27.80
CA GLN A 50 -25.51 -16.61 28.92
C GLN A 50 -24.81 -15.29 29.25
N ALA A 51 -23.47 -15.28 29.26
CA ALA A 51 -22.69 -14.06 29.47
C ALA A 51 -22.96 -13.01 28.37
N LEU A 52 -22.96 -13.41 27.10
CA LEU A 52 -23.23 -12.50 25.98
C LEU A 52 -24.66 -11.94 25.98
N VAL A 53 -25.65 -12.72 26.43
CA VAL A 53 -27.03 -12.21 26.62
C VAL A 53 -27.08 -11.20 27.77
N ALA A 54 -26.39 -11.48 28.88
CA ALA A 54 -26.32 -10.55 30.01
C ALA A 54 -25.65 -9.21 29.64
N GLN A 55 -24.71 -9.24 28.71
CA GLN A 55 -24.07 -8.04 28.14
C GLN A 55 -24.90 -7.34 27.05
N GLY A 56 -26.02 -7.92 26.63
CA GLY A 56 -26.86 -7.37 25.56
C GLY A 56 -26.29 -7.55 24.15
N VAL A 57 -25.23 -8.35 23.97
CA VAL A 57 -24.64 -8.68 22.67
C VAL A 57 -25.62 -9.50 21.84
N PHE A 58 -26.22 -10.54 22.45
CA PHE A 58 -27.36 -11.26 21.88
C PHE A 58 -28.65 -10.94 22.65
N GLU A 59 -29.76 -10.84 21.93
CA GLU A 59 -31.06 -10.70 22.59
C GLU A 59 -31.53 -12.05 23.16
N GLN A 60 -32.06 -12.05 24.39
CA GLN A 60 -32.54 -13.28 25.03
C GLN A 60 -33.61 -14.01 24.20
N ARG A 61 -34.56 -13.27 23.62
CA ARG A 61 -35.60 -13.84 22.72
C ARG A 61 -35.00 -14.50 21.48
N PHE A 62 -33.92 -13.94 20.94
CA PHE A 62 -33.23 -14.47 19.77
C PHE A 62 -32.61 -15.82 20.11
N VAL A 63 -31.86 -15.89 21.21
CA VAL A 63 -31.23 -17.14 21.66
C VAL A 63 -32.26 -18.20 22.04
N ASN A 64 -33.29 -17.84 22.80
CA ASN A 64 -34.34 -18.79 23.23
C ASN A 64 -35.17 -19.36 22.07
N SER A 65 -35.15 -18.73 20.90
CA SER A 65 -35.88 -19.20 19.71
C SER A 65 -35.07 -20.19 18.85
N ARG A 66 -33.84 -20.53 19.24
CA ARG A 66 -32.89 -21.29 18.40
C ARG A 66 -32.14 -22.36 19.16
N TYR A 67 -31.59 -23.30 18.41
CA TYR A 67 -30.67 -24.32 18.92
C TYR A 67 -29.21 -23.86 18.75
N PRO A 68 -28.25 -24.39 19.52
CA PRO A 68 -26.83 -24.06 19.39
C PRO A 68 -26.27 -24.24 17.97
N ASN A 69 -26.80 -25.22 17.23
CA ASN A 69 -26.39 -25.52 15.85
C ASN A 69 -27.18 -24.74 14.78
N SER A 70 -28.10 -23.85 15.17
CA SER A 70 -28.79 -22.99 14.22
C SER A 70 -27.80 -22.07 13.51
N THR A 71 -27.89 -21.98 12.19
CA THR A 71 -27.07 -21.09 11.36
C THR A 71 -27.32 -19.62 11.69
N LEU A 72 -26.24 -18.84 11.73
CA LEU A 72 -26.30 -17.38 11.78
C LEU A 72 -26.34 -16.78 10.38
N THR A 73 -27.12 -15.72 10.21
CA THR A 73 -26.98 -14.85 9.04
C THR A 73 -25.82 -13.87 9.22
N GLN A 74 -25.37 -13.28 8.12
CA GLN A 74 -24.35 -12.23 8.15
C GLN A 74 -24.79 -11.04 9.00
N ALA A 75 -26.04 -10.57 8.87
CA ALA A 75 -26.56 -9.46 9.67
C ALA A 75 -26.63 -9.76 11.17
N GLU A 76 -27.04 -10.99 11.53
CA GLU A 76 -27.14 -11.39 12.93
C GLU A 76 -25.78 -11.38 13.61
N PHE A 77 -24.76 -11.92 12.94
CA PHE A 77 -23.43 -11.97 13.50
C PHE A 77 -22.74 -10.59 13.48
N SER A 78 -22.80 -9.83 12.38
CA SER A 78 -22.17 -8.51 12.33
C SER A 78 -22.80 -7.52 13.32
N SER A 79 -24.13 -7.58 13.54
CA SER A 79 -24.78 -6.80 14.59
C SER A 79 -24.29 -7.18 15.99
N ALA A 80 -24.07 -8.47 16.26
CA ALA A 80 -23.51 -8.92 17.53
C ALA A 80 -22.05 -8.44 17.73
N VAL A 81 -21.23 -8.45 16.67
CA VAL A 81 -19.87 -7.90 16.70
C VAL A 81 -19.89 -6.40 17.04
N LEU A 82 -20.70 -5.60 16.35
CA LEU A 82 -20.79 -4.15 16.62
C LEU A 82 -21.27 -3.83 18.05
N LYS A 83 -22.15 -4.67 18.62
CA LYS A 83 -22.57 -4.56 20.02
C LYS A 83 -21.48 -4.96 21.00
N ALA A 84 -20.66 -5.97 20.65
CA ALA A 84 -19.54 -6.41 21.48
C ALA A 84 -18.36 -5.41 21.46
N PHE A 85 -18.20 -4.66 20.36
CA PHE A 85 -17.13 -3.67 20.17
C PHE A 85 -17.68 -2.30 19.70
N PRO A 86 -18.45 -1.58 20.54
CA PRO A 86 -19.10 -0.34 20.12
C PRO A 86 -18.09 0.72 19.66
N GLY A 87 -18.24 1.18 18.42
CA GLY A 87 -17.43 2.27 17.84
C GLY A 87 -16.02 1.88 17.37
N ALA A 88 -15.53 0.67 17.66
CA ALA A 88 -14.19 0.24 17.25
C ALA A 88 -14.04 0.21 15.72
N PHE A 89 -15.02 -0.39 15.02
CA PHE A 89 -15.04 -0.43 13.55
C PHE A 89 -15.05 0.96 12.92
N ALA A 90 -15.94 1.85 13.39
CA ALA A 90 -16.07 3.20 12.87
C ALA A 90 -14.79 4.02 13.08
N ALA A 91 -14.20 3.98 14.28
CA ALA A 91 -12.96 4.66 14.59
C ALA A 91 -11.80 4.14 13.73
N ASN A 92 -11.71 2.83 13.51
CA ASN A 92 -10.69 2.24 12.66
C ASN A 92 -10.90 2.63 11.19
N SER A 93 -12.13 2.61 10.69
CA SER A 93 -12.43 3.00 9.31
C SER A 93 -12.12 4.49 9.05
N GLU A 94 -12.44 5.37 10.00
CA GLU A 94 -12.06 6.78 9.94
C GLU A 94 -10.54 6.95 9.94
N TYR A 95 -9.82 6.23 10.82
CA TYR A 95 -8.35 6.23 10.85
C TYR A 95 -7.74 5.77 9.53
N LEU A 96 -8.34 4.77 8.89
CA LEU A 96 -7.91 4.24 7.59
C LEU A 96 -8.37 5.07 6.38
N GLY A 97 -9.19 6.11 6.60
CA GLY A 97 -9.80 6.90 5.53
C GLY A 97 -10.75 6.07 4.65
N LEU A 98 -11.33 4.99 5.18
CA LEU A 98 -12.28 4.14 4.46
C LEU A 98 -13.69 4.70 4.61
N THR A 99 -14.41 4.83 3.50
CA THR A 99 -15.84 5.15 3.49
C THR A 99 -16.65 4.00 2.90
N PHE A 100 -17.88 3.83 3.41
CA PHE A 100 -18.82 2.80 2.97
C PHE A 100 -20.14 3.45 2.57
N ASP A 101 -20.07 4.46 1.70
CA ASP A 101 -21.22 5.30 1.33
C ASP A 101 -22.34 4.52 0.62
N GLN A 102 -22.05 3.31 0.13
CA GLN A 102 -23.00 2.41 -0.50
C GLN A 102 -23.72 1.47 0.49
N ALA A 103 -23.29 1.38 1.75
CA ALA A 103 -23.90 0.48 2.73
C ALA A 103 -25.20 1.05 3.30
N GLU A 104 -26.24 0.22 3.44
CA GLU A 104 -27.53 0.62 4.02
C GLU A 104 -27.43 0.91 5.53
N ASN A 105 -26.50 0.23 6.22
CA ASN A 105 -26.27 0.38 7.65
C ASN A 105 -24.85 -0.09 8.05
N GLU A 106 -24.47 0.16 9.31
CA GLU A 106 -23.13 -0.19 9.83
C GLU A 106 -22.83 -1.70 9.78
N SER A 107 -23.85 -2.56 9.90
CA SER A 107 -23.66 -4.02 9.78
C SER A 107 -23.30 -4.43 8.36
N GLU A 108 -23.85 -3.77 7.34
CA GLU A 108 -23.46 -3.97 5.95
C GLU A 108 -22.09 -3.35 5.64
N ALA A 109 -21.80 -2.16 6.16
CA ALA A 109 -20.48 -1.53 6.04
C ALA A 109 -19.37 -2.44 6.60
N LEU A 110 -19.59 -3.02 7.78
CA LEU A 110 -18.67 -4.00 8.39
C LEU A 110 -18.48 -5.22 7.49
N LEU A 111 -19.55 -5.75 6.90
CA LEU A 111 -19.45 -6.91 6.00
C LEU A 111 -18.71 -6.56 4.70
N MET A 112 -18.99 -5.40 4.11
CA MET A 112 -18.25 -4.92 2.93
C MET A 112 -16.76 -4.80 3.23
N ALA A 113 -16.40 -4.25 4.40
CA ALA A 113 -15.01 -4.16 4.85
C ALA A 113 -14.36 -5.53 5.03
N ALA A 114 -15.08 -6.49 5.61
CA ALA A 114 -14.53 -7.77 6.03
C ALA A 114 -14.50 -8.84 4.93
N ILE A 115 -15.46 -8.80 3.99
CA ILE A 115 -15.70 -9.88 3.01
C ILE A 115 -16.01 -9.39 1.59
N GLY A 116 -16.03 -8.07 1.34
CA GLY A 116 -16.19 -7.49 0.01
C GLY A 116 -17.54 -7.83 -0.64
N GLU A 117 -17.50 -8.27 -1.91
CA GLU A 117 -18.69 -8.59 -2.72
C GLU A 117 -19.54 -9.75 -2.16
N ASP A 118 -18.99 -10.54 -1.24
CA ASP A 118 -19.73 -11.60 -0.55
C ASP A 118 -20.75 -11.06 0.48
N ALA A 119 -20.67 -9.76 0.80
CA ALA A 119 -21.58 -9.07 1.71
C ALA A 119 -23.04 -9.21 1.24
N GLY A 120 -23.91 -9.62 2.18
CA GLY A 120 -25.33 -9.79 1.95
C GLY A 120 -26.03 -10.16 3.25
N LEU A 121 -26.75 -9.19 3.84
CA LEU A 121 -27.33 -9.27 5.19
C LEU A 121 -28.13 -10.55 5.50
N LYS A 122 -28.86 -11.09 4.52
CA LYS A 122 -29.70 -12.30 4.68
C LYS A 122 -28.98 -13.61 4.41
N ARG A 123 -27.75 -13.58 3.88
CA ARG A 123 -26.97 -14.78 3.58
C ARG A 123 -26.52 -15.44 4.89
N PRO A 124 -26.44 -16.78 4.95
CA PRO A 124 -25.67 -17.45 5.99
C PRO A 124 -24.24 -16.92 6.04
N ILE A 125 -23.70 -16.74 7.23
CA ILE A 125 -22.28 -16.42 7.39
C ILE A 125 -21.48 -17.71 7.56
N THR A 126 -20.40 -17.86 6.80
CA THR A 126 -19.47 -18.99 6.99
C THR A 126 -18.52 -18.72 8.16
N ARG A 127 -17.86 -19.76 8.68
CA ARG A 127 -16.91 -19.61 9.79
C ARG A 127 -15.77 -18.65 9.46
N SER A 128 -15.19 -18.71 8.25
CA SER A 128 -14.10 -17.79 7.88
C SER A 128 -14.60 -16.35 7.73
N GLN A 129 -15.80 -16.15 7.16
CA GLN A 129 -16.42 -14.83 7.07
C GLN A 129 -16.77 -14.25 8.45
N ALA A 130 -17.22 -15.08 9.41
CA ALA A 130 -17.49 -14.65 10.78
C ALA A 130 -16.20 -14.18 11.48
N LEU A 131 -15.11 -14.94 11.36
CA LEU A 131 -13.82 -14.50 11.92
C LEU A 131 -13.32 -13.21 11.26
N SER A 132 -13.46 -13.07 9.94
CA SER A 132 -13.12 -11.83 9.24
C SER A 132 -13.93 -10.64 9.73
N ALA A 133 -15.25 -10.78 9.83
CA ALA A 133 -16.13 -9.73 10.36
C ALA A 133 -15.82 -9.39 11.82
N LEU A 134 -15.46 -10.37 12.63
CA LEU A 134 -15.03 -10.14 14.02
C LEU A 134 -13.75 -9.31 14.08
N ILE A 135 -12.75 -9.62 13.27
CA ILE A 135 -11.48 -8.88 13.24
C ILE A 135 -11.68 -7.45 12.77
N SER A 136 -12.40 -7.24 11.66
CA SER A 136 -12.73 -5.90 11.18
C SER A 136 -13.55 -5.11 12.22
N GLY A 137 -14.51 -5.76 12.88
CA GLY A 137 -15.41 -5.11 13.82
C GLY A 137 -14.76 -4.78 15.17
N SER A 138 -13.83 -5.61 15.62
CA SER A 138 -13.04 -5.39 16.85
C SER A 138 -11.80 -4.52 16.64
N ALA A 139 -11.49 -4.13 15.40
CA ALA A 139 -10.26 -3.45 15.01
C ALA A 139 -8.98 -4.21 15.48
N THR A 140 -9.02 -5.55 15.41
CA THR A 140 -7.86 -6.37 15.75
C THR A 140 -6.78 -6.23 14.66
N PRO A 141 -5.50 -6.04 15.00
CA PRO A 141 -4.42 -5.89 14.03
C PRO A 141 -4.29 -7.08 13.07
N TYR A 142 -3.83 -6.79 11.84
CA TYR A 142 -3.54 -7.79 10.81
C TYR A 142 -2.30 -8.62 11.14
N GLN A 143 -2.25 -9.84 10.60
CA GLN A 143 -1.11 -10.75 10.73
C GLN A 143 -0.29 -10.77 9.43
N ALA A 144 1.00 -10.45 9.48
CA ALA A 144 1.82 -10.32 8.28
C ALA A 144 2.07 -11.65 7.53
N ASP A 145 2.26 -12.75 8.27
CA ASP A 145 2.55 -14.11 7.76
C ASP A 145 1.30 -15.00 7.67
N ALA A 146 0.17 -14.41 7.30
CA ALA A 146 -1.14 -15.03 7.37
C ALA A 146 -1.23 -16.39 6.66
N VAL A 147 -0.60 -16.56 5.49
CA VAL A 147 -0.60 -17.86 4.79
C VAL A 147 0.14 -18.89 5.63
N ASN A 148 1.38 -18.63 6.01
CA ASN A 148 2.20 -19.62 6.72
C ASN A 148 1.59 -20.00 8.08
N ALA A 149 1.12 -19.02 8.84
CA ALA A 149 0.43 -19.21 10.12
C ALA A 149 -0.78 -20.16 10.00
N LEU A 150 -1.57 -20.01 8.94
CA LEU A 150 -2.75 -20.85 8.72
C LEU A 150 -2.39 -22.26 8.26
N TYR A 151 -1.38 -22.41 7.40
CA TYR A 151 -0.93 -23.72 6.91
C TYR A 151 -0.21 -24.55 7.98
N SER A 152 0.52 -23.92 8.90
CA SER A 152 1.12 -24.61 10.05
C SER A 152 0.07 -25.07 11.05
N THR A 153 -1.08 -24.38 11.12
CA THR A 153 -2.10 -24.61 12.15
C THR A 153 -3.24 -25.52 11.70
N PHE A 154 -3.78 -25.34 10.49
CA PHE A 154 -5.02 -26.01 10.07
C PHE A 154 -4.78 -27.06 8.99
N ARG A 155 -5.32 -28.28 9.18
CA ARG A 155 -5.27 -29.32 8.13
C ARG A 155 -6.10 -28.98 6.89
N ASP A 156 -7.03 -28.05 7.01
CA ASP A 156 -7.90 -27.56 5.94
C ASP A 156 -7.63 -26.09 5.55
N ALA A 157 -6.41 -25.58 5.83
CA ALA A 157 -6.00 -24.22 5.49
C ALA A 157 -6.22 -23.85 4.01
N LEU A 158 -6.01 -24.81 3.10
CA LEU A 158 -6.24 -24.65 1.65
C LEU A 158 -7.69 -24.28 1.30
N LEU A 159 -8.66 -24.58 2.17
CA LEU A 159 -10.07 -24.28 1.94
C LEU A 159 -10.47 -22.87 2.38
N ILE A 160 -9.58 -22.15 3.09
CA ILE A 160 -9.82 -20.78 3.58
C ILE A 160 -9.86 -19.83 2.36
N PRO A 161 -11.00 -19.17 2.09
CA PRO A 161 -11.12 -18.22 1.00
C PRO A 161 -10.11 -17.08 1.12
N ARG A 162 -9.51 -16.66 -0.01
CA ARG A 162 -8.48 -15.61 -0.07
C ARG A 162 -8.93 -14.31 0.60
N ASN A 163 -10.16 -13.86 0.31
CA ASN A 163 -10.74 -12.64 0.87
C ASN A 163 -10.97 -12.67 2.39
N THR A 164 -10.96 -13.85 3.03
CA THR A 164 -11.12 -13.99 4.49
C THR A 164 -9.84 -14.44 5.20
N ARG A 165 -8.77 -14.71 4.45
CA ARG A 165 -7.54 -15.32 4.98
C ARG A 165 -6.94 -14.48 6.10
N GLU A 166 -6.80 -13.18 5.85
CA GLU A 166 -6.20 -12.24 6.78
C GLU A 166 -6.99 -12.13 8.09
N GLY A 167 -8.31 -12.01 7.99
CA GLY A 167 -9.18 -12.00 9.16
C GLY A 167 -9.12 -13.32 9.94
N VAL A 168 -8.98 -14.46 9.27
CA VAL A 168 -8.80 -15.73 9.98
C VAL A 168 -7.43 -15.81 10.65
N ALA A 169 -6.35 -15.37 10.00
CA ALA A 169 -5.00 -15.39 10.57
C ALA A 169 -4.88 -14.45 11.78
N ALA A 170 -5.42 -13.24 11.69
CA ALA A 170 -5.50 -12.31 12.81
C ALA A 170 -6.32 -12.88 13.98
N ALA A 171 -7.45 -13.54 13.69
CA ALA A 171 -8.24 -14.21 14.71
C ALA A 171 -7.51 -15.40 15.36
N LEU A 172 -6.69 -16.11 14.59
CA LEU A 172 -5.84 -17.17 15.12
C LEU A 172 -4.78 -16.59 16.07
N ALA A 173 -4.02 -15.59 15.62
CA ALA A 173 -2.99 -14.93 16.41
C ALA A 173 -3.53 -14.31 17.71
N ALA A 174 -4.76 -13.76 17.65
CA ALA A 174 -5.45 -13.20 18.81
C ALA A 174 -6.10 -14.27 19.74
N GLY A 175 -6.07 -15.56 19.36
CA GLY A 175 -6.63 -16.67 20.15
C GLY A 175 -8.16 -16.67 20.21
N TYR A 176 -8.82 -16.20 19.15
CA TYR A 176 -10.28 -16.10 19.04
C TYR A 176 -10.95 -17.36 18.48
N ILE A 177 -10.18 -18.26 17.86
CA ILE A 177 -10.71 -19.43 17.16
C ILE A 177 -11.00 -20.56 18.15
N VAL A 178 -12.22 -21.10 18.05
CA VAL A 178 -12.71 -22.23 18.84
C VAL A 178 -13.10 -23.40 17.93
N ASP A 179 -12.66 -24.62 18.28
CA ASP A 179 -13.10 -25.87 17.65
C ASP A 179 -14.23 -26.51 18.48
N GLN A 180 -15.38 -26.71 17.84
CA GLN A 180 -16.54 -27.35 18.46
C GLN A 180 -16.30 -28.82 18.81
N GLU A 181 -15.41 -29.49 18.11
CA GLU A 181 -15.08 -30.91 18.38
C GLU A 181 -13.98 -31.04 19.44
N GLY A 182 -13.37 -29.93 19.87
CA GLY A 182 -12.20 -29.91 20.74
C GLY A 182 -10.90 -30.13 19.97
N VAL A 183 -9.78 -29.68 20.53
CA VAL A 183 -8.46 -29.88 19.91
C VAL A 183 -7.88 -31.20 20.43
N THR A 184 -7.65 -32.15 19.52
CA THR A 184 -7.04 -33.44 19.88
C THR A 184 -5.52 -33.31 19.85
N ALA A 185 -4.86 -33.68 20.95
CA ALA A 185 -3.40 -33.62 21.03
C ALA A 185 -2.74 -34.48 19.93
N GLY A 186 -1.84 -33.87 19.15
CA GLY A 186 -1.12 -34.54 18.08
C GLY A 186 -1.79 -34.49 16.69
N GLU A 187 -2.98 -33.91 16.57
CA GLU A 187 -3.64 -33.66 15.28
C GLU A 187 -3.77 -32.16 15.01
N LEU A 188 -3.55 -31.75 13.76
CA LEU A 188 -3.84 -30.38 13.35
C LEU A 188 -5.36 -30.12 13.37
N PRO A 189 -5.84 -29.04 14.02
CA PRO A 189 -7.25 -28.69 14.07
C PRO A 189 -7.86 -28.43 12.69
N GLN A 190 -9.19 -28.45 12.62
CA GLN A 190 -9.95 -28.03 11.43
C GLN A 190 -10.71 -26.75 11.67
N LEU A 191 -10.48 -25.77 10.80
CA LEU A 191 -11.28 -24.56 10.83
C LEU A 191 -12.68 -24.78 10.26
N ARG A 192 -12.85 -25.67 9.28
CA ARG A 192 -14.08 -25.88 8.49
C ARG A 192 -14.57 -24.54 7.89
N PRO A 193 -13.71 -23.82 7.12
CA PRO A 193 -13.90 -22.40 6.83
C PRO A 193 -15.19 -22.09 6.05
N ARG A 194 -15.61 -22.99 5.16
CA ARG A 194 -16.79 -22.85 4.31
C ARG A 194 -18.09 -23.35 4.96
N ARG A 195 -18.02 -23.93 6.16
CA ARG A 195 -19.22 -24.32 6.91
C ARG A 195 -19.91 -23.07 7.41
N ASN A 196 -21.23 -23.03 7.34
CA ASN A 196 -22.02 -21.98 7.99
C ASN A 196 -21.70 -21.94 9.49
N ALA A 197 -21.42 -20.76 10.02
CA ALA A 197 -21.23 -20.56 11.44
C ALA A 197 -22.57 -20.77 12.16
N THR A 198 -22.54 -21.55 13.23
CA THR A 198 -23.70 -21.73 14.10
C THR A 198 -23.77 -20.63 15.15
N LEU A 199 -24.90 -20.54 15.87
CA LEU A 199 -25.03 -19.65 17.02
C LEU A 199 -23.96 -19.94 18.08
N ALA A 200 -23.66 -21.22 18.34
CA ALA A 200 -22.57 -21.60 19.24
C ALA A 200 -21.19 -21.17 18.72
N ASP A 201 -20.94 -21.26 17.41
CA ASP A 201 -19.69 -20.75 16.81
C ASP A 201 -19.54 -19.25 17.04
N GLY A 202 -20.58 -18.48 16.66
CA GLY A 202 -20.56 -17.03 16.79
C GLY A 202 -20.42 -16.58 18.25
N ALA A 203 -21.16 -17.20 19.17
CA ALA A 203 -21.02 -16.93 20.60
C ALA A 203 -19.61 -17.23 21.10
N ALA A 204 -19.04 -18.38 20.75
CA ALA A 204 -17.71 -18.75 21.21
C ALA A 204 -16.61 -17.81 20.71
N PHE A 205 -16.66 -17.39 19.44
CA PHE A 205 -15.73 -16.39 18.90
C PHE A 205 -15.85 -15.05 19.65
N LEU A 206 -17.07 -14.56 19.86
CA LEU A 206 -17.35 -13.32 20.59
C LEU A 206 -16.94 -13.39 22.07
N CYS A 207 -17.08 -14.55 22.72
CA CYS A 207 -16.60 -14.75 24.09
C CYS A 207 -15.08 -14.70 24.16
N ARG A 208 -14.37 -15.33 23.21
CA ARG A 208 -12.90 -15.33 23.18
C ARG A 208 -12.31 -13.95 22.89
N SER A 209 -12.99 -13.14 22.09
CA SER A 209 -12.60 -11.77 21.81
C SER A 209 -13.12 -10.76 22.83
N ASN A 210 -13.91 -11.18 23.82
CA ASN A 210 -14.59 -10.27 24.74
C ASN A 210 -13.61 -9.46 25.60
N LEU A 211 -13.92 -8.19 25.83
CA LEU A 211 -13.12 -7.32 26.69
C LEU A 211 -13.17 -7.76 28.17
N ASP A 212 -14.26 -8.39 28.61
CA ASP A 212 -14.38 -8.98 29.95
C ASP A 212 -13.66 -10.33 30.03
N GLN A 213 -12.74 -10.44 30.98
CA GLN A 213 -11.96 -11.66 31.22
C GLN A 213 -12.84 -12.82 31.68
N ASN A 214 -13.85 -12.58 32.53
CA ASN A 214 -14.71 -13.66 33.02
C ASN A 214 -15.47 -14.31 31.87
N THR A 215 -15.92 -13.51 30.91
CA THR A 215 -16.57 -14.00 29.69
C THR A 215 -15.61 -14.80 28.82
N ARG A 216 -14.35 -14.38 28.69
CA ARG A 216 -13.32 -15.16 27.94
C ARG A 216 -13.05 -16.53 28.54
N GLU A 217 -13.11 -16.64 29.87
CA GLU A 217 -12.85 -17.87 30.63
C GLU A 217 -14.05 -18.86 30.62
N THR A 218 -15.21 -18.45 30.10
CA THR A 218 -16.35 -19.36 29.92
C THR A 218 -16.14 -20.43 28.83
N ILE A 219 -15.16 -20.22 27.95
CA ILE A 219 -14.78 -21.18 26.92
C ILE A 219 -13.67 -22.07 27.46
N ASP A 220 -13.92 -23.39 27.44
CA ASP A 220 -12.94 -24.40 27.82
C ASP A 220 -11.65 -24.26 27.01
N ALA A 221 -10.51 -24.19 27.72
CA ALA A 221 -9.19 -24.07 27.13
C ALA A 221 -8.87 -25.21 26.14
N ALA A 222 -9.43 -26.42 26.34
CA ALA A 222 -9.24 -27.56 25.42
C ALA A 222 -9.89 -27.35 24.03
N ARG A 223 -10.70 -26.31 23.86
CA ARG A 223 -11.38 -25.96 22.61
C ARG A 223 -10.76 -24.79 21.88
N ILE A 224 -9.83 -24.08 22.53
CA ILE A 224 -9.15 -22.92 21.95
C ILE A 224 -8.09 -23.44 20.99
N VAL A 225 -8.14 -22.98 19.75
CA VAL A 225 -7.06 -23.22 18.79
C VAL A 225 -5.91 -22.27 19.16
N LEU A 226 -4.80 -22.85 19.58
CA LEU A 226 -3.60 -22.09 19.91
C LEU A 226 -2.87 -21.71 18.62
N TYR A 227 -2.40 -20.46 18.57
CA TYR A 227 -1.47 -20.04 17.53
C TYR A 227 -0.12 -20.69 17.77
N ASP A 228 0.31 -21.51 16.81
CA ASP A 228 1.68 -21.99 16.73
C ASP A 228 2.41 -21.12 15.70
N PRO A 229 3.27 -20.16 16.13
CA PRO A 229 3.97 -19.30 15.20
C PRO A 229 4.76 -20.17 14.23
N PRO A 230 4.61 -19.95 12.91
CA PRO A 230 5.33 -20.76 11.95
C PRO A 230 6.84 -20.64 12.20
N PRO A 231 7.62 -21.69 11.91
CA PRO A 231 9.07 -21.58 11.94
C PRO A 231 9.49 -20.41 11.03
N VAL A 232 10.50 -19.65 11.48
CA VAL A 232 11.02 -18.49 10.75
C VAL A 232 11.17 -18.83 9.27
N ALA A 233 10.44 -18.11 8.42
CA ALA A 233 10.45 -18.35 6.99
C ALA A 233 11.90 -18.32 6.49
N THR A 234 12.30 -19.34 5.74
CA THR A 234 13.59 -19.31 5.05
C THR A 234 13.56 -18.16 4.07
N ALA A 235 14.46 -17.20 4.24
CA ALA A 235 14.51 -16.03 3.39
C ALA A 235 14.64 -16.44 1.91
N PRO A 236 13.91 -15.77 1.01
CA PRO A 236 13.76 -16.22 -0.37
C PRO A 236 15.09 -16.21 -1.12
N SER A 237 15.28 -17.20 -1.99
CA SER A 237 16.45 -17.27 -2.89
C SER A 237 16.29 -16.41 -4.15
N ARG A 238 15.06 -15.97 -4.44
CA ARG A 238 14.70 -15.05 -5.52
C ARG A 238 13.83 -13.96 -4.95
N GLU A 239 14.32 -12.71 -4.98
CA GLU A 239 13.64 -11.56 -4.39
C GLU A 239 14.28 -10.28 -4.96
N LEU A 240 13.46 -9.35 -5.44
CA LEU A 240 13.90 -8.00 -5.73
C LEU A 240 14.15 -7.26 -4.42
N ARG A 241 15.33 -6.67 -4.28
CA ARG A 241 15.70 -5.85 -3.12
C ARG A 241 16.28 -4.54 -3.60
N GLY A 242 15.39 -3.58 -3.72
CA GLY A 242 15.62 -2.30 -4.38
C GLY A 242 15.77 -1.14 -3.42
N VAL A 243 16.51 -0.10 -3.83
CA VAL A 243 16.59 1.17 -3.11
C VAL A 243 16.58 2.34 -4.10
N TRP A 244 15.68 3.30 -3.89
CA TRP A 244 15.72 4.57 -4.62
C TRP A 244 16.81 5.48 -4.03
N MET A 245 17.60 6.08 -4.91
CA MET A 245 18.68 7.00 -4.54
C MET A 245 18.39 8.37 -5.14
N THR A 246 17.99 9.31 -4.29
CA THR A 246 17.58 10.67 -4.67
C THR A 246 18.75 11.66 -4.57
N ASN A 247 18.60 12.82 -5.23
CA ASN A 247 19.39 14.03 -4.95
C ASN A 247 18.64 15.03 -4.04
N ILE A 248 17.37 14.77 -3.72
CA ILE A 248 16.57 15.56 -2.77
C ILE A 248 16.60 14.86 -1.42
N ASP A 249 16.81 15.64 -0.36
CA ASP A 249 16.97 15.13 1.00
C ASP A 249 18.08 14.07 1.16
N SER A 250 19.06 14.10 0.25
CA SER A 250 20.10 13.10 0.10
C SER A 250 21.32 13.71 -0.56
N ASP A 251 22.50 13.37 -0.07
CA ASP A 251 23.76 13.77 -0.72
C ASP A 251 24.60 12.57 -1.18
N VAL A 252 24.02 11.37 -1.18
CA VAL A 252 24.68 10.12 -1.57
C VAL A 252 25.23 10.18 -3.01
N LEU A 253 24.54 10.86 -3.92
CA LEU A 253 24.94 10.97 -5.33
C LEU A 253 26.01 12.05 -5.59
N PHE A 254 26.26 12.92 -4.62
CA PHE A 254 27.01 14.17 -4.81
C PHE A 254 28.52 13.99 -4.95
N SER A 255 29.05 12.84 -4.54
CA SER A 255 30.48 12.54 -4.69
C SER A 255 30.74 11.04 -4.65
N ARG A 256 31.83 10.61 -5.29
CA ARG A 256 32.31 9.23 -5.21
C ARG A 256 32.54 8.76 -3.78
N ALA A 257 33.06 9.65 -2.93
CA ALA A 257 33.39 9.35 -1.53
C ALA A 257 32.16 9.00 -0.68
N LYS A 258 30.96 9.41 -1.10
CA LYS A 258 29.69 9.04 -0.47
C LYS A 258 29.01 7.88 -1.19
N LEU A 259 29.04 7.91 -2.52
CA LEU A 259 28.40 6.92 -3.38
C LEU A 259 29.02 5.52 -3.21
N GLU A 260 30.35 5.41 -3.21
CA GLU A 260 31.02 4.11 -3.18
C GLU A 260 30.79 3.34 -1.87
N PRO A 261 30.93 3.94 -0.68
CA PRO A 261 30.56 3.27 0.58
C PRO A 261 29.08 2.89 0.63
N ALA A 262 28.18 3.73 0.10
CA ALA A 262 26.74 3.48 0.09
C ALA A 262 26.38 2.21 -0.71
N LEU A 263 26.89 2.11 -1.96
CA LEU A 263 26.65 0.95 -2.81
C LEU A 263 27.27 -0.33 -2.25
N ASN A 264 28.50 -0.24 -1.73
CA ASN A 264 29.13 -1.38 -1.07
C ASN A 264 28.30 -1.86 0.12
N LYS A 265 27.78 -0.94 0.94
CA LYS A 265 26.96 -1.26 2.11
C LYS A 265 25.62 -1.88 1.73
N LEU A 266 24.96 -1.39 0.68
CA LEU A 266 23.74 -2.00 0.15
C LEU A 266 24.01 -3.45 -0.30
N ALA A 267 25.09 -3.68 -1.05
CA ALA A 267 25.47 -5.03 -1.47
C ALA A 267 25.81 -5.95 -0.27
N ASP A 268 26.52 -5.44 0.74
CA ASP A 268 26.84 -6.19 1.97
C ASP A 268 25.57 -6.57 2.75
N LEU A 269 24.52 -5.75 2.68
CA LEU A 269 23.19 -6.01 3.26
C LEU A 269 22.28 -6.83 2.33
N ASN A 270 22.84 -7.44 1.28
CA ASN A 270 22.15 -8.30 0.33
C ASN A 270 21.05 -7.61 -0.50
N PHE A 271 21.12 -6.28 -0.69
CA PHE A 271 20.38 -5.62 -1.76
C PHE A 271 20.96 -6.00 -3.13
N ASN A 272 20.14 -5.96 -4.17
CA ASN A 272 20.57 -6.37 -5.52
C ASN A 272 20.23 -5.35 -6.62
N THR A 273 19.50 -4.28 -6.31
CA THR A 273 19.07 -3.29 -7.29
C THR A 273 19.06 -1.88 -6.70
N VAL A 274 19.51 -0.90 -7.47
CA VAL A 274 19.42 0.53 -7.13
C VAL A 274 18.75 1.30 -8.27
N TYR A 275 17.92 2.28 -7.87
CA TYR A 275 17.20 3.19 -8.76
C TYR A 275 17.72 4.61 -8.57
N PRO A 276 18.83 5.01 -9.21
CA PRO A 276 19.33 6.36 -9.10
C PRO A 276 18.46 7.33 -9.89
N THR A 277 18.05 8.42 -9.25
CA THR A 277 17.41 9.53 -9.95
C THR A 277 18.36 10.06 -11.02
N VAL A 278 17.86 10.25 -12.24
CA VAL A 278 18.60 10.84 -13.36
C VAL A 278 17.88 11.98 -14.05
N TRP A 279 16.58 12.15 -13.77
CA TRP A 279 15.76 13.27 -14.19
C TRP A 279 14.95 13.77 -13.01
N ASN A 280 15.23 15.00 -12.57
CA ASN A 280 14.59 15.62 -11.42
C ASN A 280 14.56 17.14 -11.59
N TRP A 281 13.57 17.83 -11.00
CA TRP A 281 13.54 19.29 -10.92
C TRP A 281 13.69 20.05 -12.27
N GLY A 282 13.44 19.39 -13.40
CA GLY A 282 13.62 19.95 -14.75
C GLY A 282 15.05 19.90 -15.30
N TYR A 283 15.93 19.07 -14.75
CA TYR A 283 17.29 18.84 -15.24
C TYR A 283 17.72 17.36 -15.13
N THR A 284 18.79 17.01 -15.84
CA THR A 284 19.45 15.70 -15.71
C THR A 284 20.52 15.70 -14.62
N LEU A 285 20.73 14.57 -13.93
CA LEU A 285 21.82 14.42 -12.95
C LEU A 285 23.09 13.81 -13.56
N PHE A 286 23.02 13.44 -14.83
CA PHE A 286 24.13 12.97 -15.66
C PHE A 286 24.40 13.99 -16.78
N PRO A 287 25.61 14.00 -17.37
CA PRO A 287 25.92 14.90 -18.46
C PRO A 287 25.12 14.55 -19.72
N SER A 288 24.31 15.49 -20.20
CA SER A 288 23.38 15.32 -21.31
C SER A 288 23.47 16.46 -22.34
N GLU A 289 23.74 16.12 -23.60
CA GLU A 289 23.69 17.09 -24.71
C GLU A 289 22.23 17.43 -25.06
N VAL A 290 21.31 16.49 -24.83
CA VAL A 290 19.87 16.72 -24.99
C VAL A 290 19.39 17.77 -23.98
N ALA A 291 19.72 17.61 -22.70
CA ALA A 291 19.37 18.58 -21.65
C ALA A 291 20.01 19.94 -21.92
N GLU A 292 21.28 20.00 -22.34
CA GLU A 292 21.97 21.27 -22.60
C GLU A 292 21.25 22.11 -23.67
N ARG A 293 20.79 21.47 -24.76
CA ARG A 293 20.04 22.18 -25.81
C ARG A 293 18.70 22.72 -25.32
N VAL A 294 18.01 21.97 -24.47
CA VAL A 294 16.66 22.31 -24.01
C VAL A 294 16.68 23.28 -22.84
N THR A 295 17.42 22.95 -21.78
CA THR A 295 17.44 23.70 -20.52
C THR A 295 18.55 24.75 -20.46
N GLY A 296 19.57 24.64 -21.32
CA GLY A 296 20.79 25.44 -21.27
C GLY A 296 21.88 24.87 -20.37
N TYR A 297 21.64 23.71 -19.74
CA TYR A 297 22.56 23.08 -18.80
C TYR A 297 22.77 21.61 -19.13
N ARG A 298 24.04 21.18 -19.07
CA ARG A 298 24.42 19.79 -19.32
C ARG A 298 24.03 18.83 -18.19
N GLN A 299 24.00 19.31 -16.95
CA GLN A 299 23.55 18.55 -15.76
C GLN A 299 23.28 19.48 -14.56
N GLY A 300 22.50 19.01 -13.59
CA GLY A 300 22.19 19.67 -12.33
C GLY A 300 22.26 18.72 -11.13
N LEU A 301 23.46 18.33 -10.68
CA LEU A 301 23.57 17.31 -9.63
C LEU A 301 23.14 17.82 -8.24
N TYR A 302 23.46 19.08 -7.94
CA TYR A 302 23.30 19.66 -6.61
C TYR A 302 22.05 20.54 -6.57
N PRO A 303 21.00 20.17 -5.83
CA PRO A 303 19.82 21.02 -5.71
C PRO A 303 20.19 22.32 -4.98
N ASP A 304 19.55 23.41 -5.38
CA ASP A 304 19.62 24.69 -4.67
C ASP A 304 18.58 24.69 -3.55
N LEU A 305 19.02 24.97 -2.33
CA LEU A 305 18.14 25.13 -1.18
C LEU A 305 17.45 26.51 -1.18
N ALA A 306 17.80 27.41 -2.11
CA ALA A 306 17.36 28.80 -2.12
C ALA A 306 17.18 29.39 -3.54
N GLU A 307 16.29 28.80 -4.36
CA GLU A 307 15.55 29.47 -5.48
C GLU A 307 15.86 29.08 -6.95
N THR A 308 16.79 28.18 -7.29
CA THR A 308 17.01 27.80 -8.72
C THR A 308 17.15 26.31 -9.03
N GLY A 309 17.07 25.46 -8.01
CA GLY A 309 17.35 24.03 -8.14
C GLY A 309 18.80 23.65 -8.49
N ARG A 310 19.78 24.58 -8.60
CA ARG A 310 21.19 24.28 -8.89
C ARG A 310 22.22 25.06 -8.04
N GLN A 311 23.28 24.38 -7.58
CA GLN A 311 24.43 25.03 -6.91
C GLN A 311 25.65 25.15 -7.83
N THR A 312 25.73 26.25 -8.60
CA THR A 312 26.79 26.51 -9.61
C THR A 312 28.21 26.30 -9.10
N ALA A 313 28.50 26.70 -7.85
CA ALA A 313 29.83 26.52 -7.27
C ALA A 313 30.19 25.04 -7.05
N LEU A 314 29.24 24.23 -6.58
CA LEU A 314 29.44 22.79 -6.39
C LEU A 314 29.53 22.06 -7.73
N GLU A 315 28.72 22.47 -8.71
CA GLU A 315 28.77 21.92 -10.07
C GLU A 315 30.11 22.24 -10.76
N ALA A 316 30.62 23.46 -10.61
CA ALA A 316 31.95 23.81 -11.12
C ALA A 316 33.05 22.96 -10.46
N ALA A 317 32.92 22.68 -9.16
CA ALA A 317 33.86 21.83 -8.43
C ALA A 317 33.79 20.35 -8.85
N GLN A 318 32.66 19.89 -9.41
CA GLN A 318 32.49 18.54 -9.94
C GLN A 318 33.30 18.29 -11.22
N GLY A 319 33.64 19.34 -11.98
CA GLY A 319 34.37 19.23 -13.25
C GLY A 319 33.65 18.32 -14.24
N ASN A 320 34.37 17.34 -14.80
CA ASN A 320 33.83 16.41 -15.81
C ASN A 320 33.26 15.11 -15.21
N ARG A 321 32.99 15.05 -13.89
CA ARG A 321 32.42 13.83 -13.28
C ARG A 321 31.04 13.56 -13.84
N ASP A 322 30.88 12.33 -14.31
CA ASP A 322 29.62 11.71 -14.71
C ASP A 322 29.12 10.82 -13.57
N MET A 323 28.06 11.27 -12.90
CA MET A 323 27.51 10.56 -11.73
C MET A 323 26.97 9.18 -12.12
N LEU A 324 26.28 9.07 -13.26
CA LEU A 324 25.63 7.83 -13.67
C LEU A 324 26.68 6.79 -14.10
N LEU A 325 27.67 7.17 -14.89
CA LEU A 325 28.75 6.27 -15.29
C LEU A 325 29.51 5.75 -14.07
N GLU A 326 29.86 6.65 -13.14
CA GLU A 326 30.54 6.28 -11.90
C GLU A 326 29.70 5.29 -11.05
N LEU A 327 28.40 5.53 -10.93
CA LEU A 327 27.48 4.67 -10.20
C LEU A 327 27.44 3.26 -10.82
N ILE A 328 27.31 3.17 -12.14
CA ILE A 328 27.30 1.90 -12.88
C ILE A 328 28.59 1.11 -12.63
N GLU A 329 29.75 1.75 -12.78
CA GLU A 329 31.05 1.09 -12.59
C GLU A 329 31.26 0.53 -11.18
N ILE A 330 30.72 1.19 -10.16
CA ILE A 330 30.81 0.75 -8.76
C ILE A 330 29.79 -0.36 -8.49
N ALA A 331 28.53 -0.14 -8.87
CA ALA A 331 27.41 -1.04 -8.61
C ALA A 331 27.63 -2.42 -9.26
N HIS A 332 28.03 -2.45 -10.53
CA HIS A 332 28.25 -3.70 -11.27
C HIS A 332 29.40 -4.55 -10.69
N LYS A 333 30.43 -3.94 -10.09
CA LYS A 333 31.49 -4.70 -9.38
C LYS A 333 31.00 -5.43 -8.13
N ARG A 334 29.81 -5.06 -7.65
CA ARG A 334 29.16 -5.62 -6.47
C ARG A 334 27.87 -6.37 -6.84
N ASP A 335 27.67 -6.69 -8.12
CA ASP A 335 26.49 -7.37 -8.67
C ASP A 335 25.16 -6.62 -8.37
N LEU A 336 25.22 -5.30 -8.18
CA LEU A 336 24.05 -4.45 -8.05
C LEU A 336 23.56 -4.02 -9.43
N LYS A 337 22.28 -4.23 -9.71
CA LYS A 337 21.62 -3.71 -10.91
C LYS A 337 21.40 -2.22 -10.82
N VAL A 338 21.57 -1.53 -11.94
CA VAL A 338 21.37 -0.08 -12.05
C VAL A 338 20.24 0.22 -13.02
N ILE A 339 19.16 0.80 -12.50
CA ILE A 339 17.97 1.16 -13.26
C ILE A 339 17.72 2.66 -13.09
N PRO A 340 18.27 3.53 -13.98
CA PRO A 340 18.09 4.96 -13.87
C PRO A 340 16.62 5.36 -13.90
N TRP A 341 16.29 6.32 -13.05
CA TRP A 341 14.91 6.66 -12.71
C TRP A 341 14.55 8.10 -13.06
N PHE A 342 13.41 8.28 -13.73
CA PHE A 342 12.79 9.57 -13.98
C PHE A 342 11.75 9.85 -12.89
N GLU A 343 12.19 10.50 -11.81
CA GLU A 343 11.37 10.83 -10.64
C GLU A 343 10.28 11.84 -10.99
N PHE A 344 10.64 12.95 -11.65
CA PHE A 344 9.68 14.03 -11.93
C PHE A 344 8.83 13.80 -13.17
N GLY A 345 9.16 12.84 -14.04
CA GLY A 345 8.40 12.60 -15.27
C GLY A 345 8.07 13.89 -16.05
N PHE A 346 6.78 14.25 -16.14
CA PHE A 346 6.31 15.50 -16.74
C PHE A 346 6.20 16.69 -15.78
N MET A 347 6.35 16.49 -14.48
CA MET A 347 6.36 17.55 -13.48
C MET A 347 7.65 18.37 -13.55
N ALA A 348 7.55 19.67 -13.31
CA ALA A 348 8.70 20.55 -13.13
C ALA A 348 8.38 21.66 -12.11
N PRO A 349 9.40 22.22 -11.44
CA PRO A 349 9.26 23.49 -10.72
C PRO A 349 8.89 24.62 -11.69
N ALA A 350 7.99 25.50 -11.27
CA ALA A 350 7.54 26.65 -12.07
C ALA A 350 8.68 27.61 -12.45
N ASP A 351 9.68 27.71 -11.58
CA ASP A 351 10.90 28.53 -11.71
C ASP A 351 12.07 27.78 -12.37
N SER A 352 11.89 26.52 -12.78
CA SER A 352 12.94 25.76 -13.45
C SER A 352 13.32 26.38 -14.81
N ALA A 353 14.59 26.24 -15.20
CA ALA A 353 15.05 26.70 -16.52
C ALA A 353 14.30 26.03 -17.67
N LEU A 354 13.82 24.79 -17.48
CA LEU A 354 12.95 24.12 -18.44
C LEU A 354 11.64 24.90 -18.64
N ALA A 355 10.91 25.17 -17.55
CA ALA A 355 9.64 25.88 -17.58
C ALA A 355 9.77 27.32 -18.08
N MET A 356 10.84 28.03 -17.69
CA MET A 356 11.07 29.41 -18.12
C MET A 356 11.46 29.53 -19.60
N ARG A 357 12.19 28.55 -20.15
CA ARG A 357 12.63 28.55 -21.55
C ARG A 357 11.56 28.04 -22.50
N HIS A 358 10.69 27.15 -22.03
CA HIS A 358 9.64 26.51 -22.82
C HIS A 358 8.26 26.68 -22.15
N PRO A 359 7.77 27.91 -21.96
CA PRO A 359 6.44 28.12 -21.36
C PRO A 359 5.32 27.55 -22.23
N ASP A 360 5.54 27.42 -23.54
CA ASP A 360 4.65 26.80 -24.51
C ASP A 360 4.55 25.27 -24.37
N TRP A 361 5.49 24.65 -23.66
CA TRP A 361 5.43 23.21 -23.35
C TRP A 361 4.54 22.91 -22.15
N LEU A 362 4.13 23.92 -21.38
CA LEU A 362 3.34 23.72 -20.17
C LEU A 362 1.86 23.51 -20.49
N THR A 363 1.20 22.66 -19.70
CA THR A 363 -0.26 22.52 -19.75
C THR A 363 -0.93 23.32 -18.63
N GLN A 364 -2.22 23.59 -18.80
CA GLN A 364 -3.04 24.37 -17.86
C GLN A 364 -4.30 23.63 -17.45
N LYS A 365 -4.88 24.07 -16.33
CA LYS A 365 -6.20 23.65 -15.86
C LYS A 365 -7.30 24.37 -16.63
N GLN A 366 -8.54 23.92 -16.45
CA GLN A 366 -9.72 24.51 -17.10
C GLN A 366 -9.90 26.02 -16.81
N ASP A 367 -9.41 26.50 -15.66
CA ASP A 367 -9.46 27.92 -15.27
C ASP A 367 -8.29 28.76 -15.82
N GLY A 368 -7.38 28.14 -16.60
CA GLY A 368 -6.19 28.76 -17.15
C GLY A 368 -4.99 28.78 -16.20
N SER A 369 -5.10 28.26 -14.97
CA SER A 369 -3.96 28.19 -14.06
C SER A 369 -2.98 27.09 -14.45
N LEU A 370 -1.68 27.42 -14.37
CA LEU A 370 -0.58 26.48 -14.62
C LEU A 370 -0.11 25.78 -13.34
N ILE A 371 -0.28 26.46 -12.19
CA ILE A 371 0.42 26.12 -10.96
C ILE A 371 -0.43 25.20 -10.07
N THR A 372 0.24 24.21 -9.47
CA THR A 372 -0.22 23.50 -8.28
C THR A 372 0.83 23.67 -7.20
N ALA A 373 0.43 24.18 -6.04
CA ALA A 373 1.33 24.32 -4.89
C ALA A 373 1.62 22.93 -4.29
N GLU A 374 2.90 22.62 -4.08
CA GLU A 374 3.35 21.39 -3.46
C GLU A 374 4.48 21.69 -2.46
N GLY A 375 4.17 21.54 -1.17
CA GLY A 375 5.08 21.98 -0.11
C GLY A 375 5.35 23.49 -0.23
N ASP A 376 6.63 23.85 -0.27
CA ASP A 376 7.09 25.24 -0.41
C ASP A 376 7.36 25.65 -1.87
N HIS A 377 7.00 24.82 -2.85
CA HIS A 377 7.31 25.05 -4.26
C HIS A 377 6.08 25.00 -5.16
N ASP A 378 6.06 25.89 -6.14
CA ASP A 378 5.06 25.88 -7.21
C ASP A 378 5.46 24.87 -8.29
N ARG A 379 4.52 23.98 -8.63
CA ARG A 379 4.69 22.96 -9.66
C ARG A 379 3.91 23.28 -10.92
N VAL A 380 4.51 22.96 -12.05
CA VAL A 380 3.91 22.97 -13.39
C VAL A 380 4.07 21.59 -14.01
N TRP A 381 3.26 21.30 -15.03
CA TRP A 381 3.38 20.07 -15.81
C TRP A 381 3.69 20.41 -17.26
N LEU A 382 4.67 19.70 -17.82
CA LEU A 382 4.87 19.60 -19.25
C LEU A 382 3.65 18.90 -19.86
N ASN A 383 3.25 19.33 -21.04
CA ASN A 383 2.15 18.74 -21.78
C ASN A 383 2.62 17.43 -22.45
N PRO A 384 2.18 16.24 -21.97
CA PRO A 384 2.59 14.96 -22.55
C PRO A 384 2.08 14.76 -23.98
N PHE A 385 1.11 15.57 -24.43
CA PHE A 385 0.55 15.54 -25.77
C PHE A 385 1.36 16.38 -26.76
N HIS A 386 2.20 17.31 -26.26
CA HIS A 386 2.98 18.20 -27.10
C HIS A 386 4.14 17.45 -27.80
N PRO A 387 4.30 17.53 -29.13
CA PRO A 387 5.28 16.73 -29.87
C PRO A 387 6.73 17.02 -29.46
N GLU A 388 7.04 18.26 -29.09
CA GLU A 388 8.39 18.64 -28.65
C GLU A 388 8.71 18.09 -27.26
N VAL A 389 7.74 18.07 -26.34
CA VAL A 389 7.87 17.43 -25.02
C VAL A 389 8.12 15.93 -25.20
N GLN A 390 7.32 15.26 -26.04
CA GLN A 390 7.51 13.85 -26.35
C GLN A 390 8.89 13.58 -26.96
N SER A 391 9.32 14.43 -27.89
CA SER A 391 10.63 14.29 -28.55
C SER A 391 11.78 14.49 -27.57
N PHE A 392 11.65 15.43 -26.64
CA PHE A 392 12.64 15.67 -25.59
C PHE A 392 12.79 14.46 -24.65
N ILE A 393 11.68 13.94 -24.11
CA ILE A 393 11.71 12.76 -23.22
C ILE A 393 12.29 11.55 -23.95
N LEU A 394 11.86 11.27 -25.18
CA LEU A 394 12.40 10.15 -25.96
C LEU A 394 13.89 10.32 -26.29
N ALA A 395 14.34 11.55 -26.53
CA ALA A 395 15.76 11.83 -26.76
C ALA A 395 16.60 11.58 -25.50
N LEU A 396 16.11 11.93 -24.30
CA LEU A 396 16.80 11.60 -23.04
C LEU A 396 16.86 10.08 -22.81
N VAL A 397 15.75 9.37 -23.02
CA VAL A 397 15.72 7.90 -22.92
C VAL A 397 16.69 7.27 -23.92
N SER A 398 16.74 7.80 -25.15
CA SER A 398 17.68 7.35 -26.17
C SER A 398 19.14 7.59 -25.80
N GLU A 399 19.46 8.77 -25.25
CA GLU A 399 20.82 9.12 -24.81
C GLU A 399 21.29 8.20 -23.69
N ILE A 400 20.44 7.94 -22.68
CA ILE A 400 20.77 7.03 -21.58
C ILE A 400 20.98 5.61 -22.09
N SER A 401 20.03 5.07 -22.86
CA SER A 401 20.06 3.68 -23.33
C SER A 401 21.18 3.38 -24.33
N THR A 402 21.65 4.40 -25.07
CA THR A 402 22.75 4.26 -26.03
C THR A 402 24.11 4.37 -25.35
N ASN A 403 24.25 5.29 -24.40
CA ASN A 403 25.56 5.70 -23.90
C ASN A 403 25.98 5.00 -22.60
N TYR A 404 25.04 4.42 -21.85
CA TYR A 404 25.31 3.84 -20.53
C TYR A 404 24.98 2.35 -20.46
N ASP A 405 25.76 1.59 -19.69
CA ASP A 405 25.53 0.17 -19.44
C ASP A 405 24.49 -0.06 -18.33
N ILE A 406 23.23 0.28 -18.63
CA ILE A 406 22.12 0.20 -17.69
C ILE A 406 21.42 -1.17 -17.74
N ASP A 407 20.98 -1.66 -16.58
CA ASP A 407 20.19 -2.90 -16.47
C ASP A 407 18.72 -2.70 -16.85
N GLY A 408 18.23 -1.48 -16.75
CA GLY A 408 16.84 -1.11 -17.00
C GLY A 408 16.66 0.40 -17.01
N PHE A 409 15.44 0.85 -17.24
CA PHE A 409 15.02 2.25 -17.14
C PHE A 409 13.69 2.31 -16.39
N GLN A 410 13.55 3.24 -15.44
CA GLN A 410 12.34 3.38 -14.64
C GLN A 410 11.65 4.73 -14.85
N VAL A 411 10.33 4.68 -14.98
CA VAL A 411 9.42 5.83 -14.84
C VAL A 411 8.62 5.74 -13.54
N ASP A 412 8.30 6.89 -12.95
CA ASP A 412 7.51 6.97 -11.71
C ASP A 412 6.05 7.38 -11.92
N ASP A 413 5.35 7.66 -10.82
CA ASP A 413 3.99 8.18 -10.74
C ASP A 413 3.80 9.56 -11.41
N HIS A 414 4.88 10.34 -11.57
CA HIS A 414 4.86 11.60 -12.32
C HIS A 414 4.96 11.45 -13.85
N MET A 415 5.11 10.23 -14.39
CA MET A 415 4.87 9.97 -15.82
C MET A 415 3.38 9.81 -16.11
N GLY A 416 2.61 10.75 -15.57
CA GLY A 416 1.17 10.92 -15.73
C GLY A 416 0.86 12.42 -15.74
N LEU A 417 -0.42 12.76 -15.71
CA LEU A 417 -0.88 14.13 -15.68
C LEU A 417 -2.02 14.28 -14.67
N PRO A 418 -1.93 15.19 -13.67
CA PRO A 418 -3.01 15.38 -12.73
C PRO A 418 -4.30 15.70 -13.48
N VAL A 419 -5.40 15.05 -13.11
CA VAL A 419 -6.66 15.01 -13.87
C VAL A 419 -7.23 16.40 -14.18
N ALA A 420 -6.86 17.42 -13.39
CA ALA A 420 -7.25 18.81 -13.61
C ALA A 420 -6.63 19.49 -14.85
N TYR A 421 -5.52 18.96 -15.40
CA TYR A 421 -4.74 19.57 -16.49
C TYR A 421 -5.13 19.04 -17.88
N GLY A 422 -4.54 19.59 -18.95
CA GLY A 422 -4.82 19.20 -20.34
C GLY A 422 -5.77 20.16 -21.07
N TYR A 423 -5.96 21.37 -20.54
CA TYR A 423 -6.84 22.39 -21.10
C TYR A 423 -6.08 23.54 -21.79
N ASP A 424 -4.81 23.32 -22.13
CA ASP A 424 -4.02 24.24 -22.94
C ASP A 424 -4.48 24.22 -24.40
N ASP A 425 -4.15 25.29 -25.14
CA ASP A 425 -4.59 25.48 -26.51
C ASP A 425 -4.17 24.33 -27.43
N TYR A 426 -2.98 23.77 -27.25
CA TYR A 426 -2.53 22.63 -28.06
C TYR A 426 -3.45 21.43 -27.84
N THR A 427 -3.66 21.06 -26.57
CA THR A 427 -4.47 19.89 -26.22
C THR A 427 -5.93 20.05 -26.62
N VAL A 428 -6.53 21.22 -26.39
CA VAL A 428 -7.91 21.53 -26.76
C VAL A 428 -8.10 21.46 -28.28
N ASN A 429 -7.14 21.97 -29.04
CA ASN A 429 -7.20 21.92 -30.51
C ASN A 429 -7.00 20.50 -31.04
N LEU A 430 -6.09 19.72 -30.44
CA LEU A 430 -5.92 18.31 -30.77
C LEU A 430 -7.19 17.50 -30.50
N TYR A 431 -7.81 17.70 -29.33
CA TYR A 431 -9.07 17.04 -29.01
C TYR A 431 -10.18 17.41 -30.00
N LYS A 432 -10.34 18.70 -30.31
CA LYS A 432 -11.31 19.16 -31.32
C LYS A 432 -11.08 18.51 -32.68
N GLN A 433 -9.82 18.40 -33.11
CA GLN A 433 -9.47 17.76 -34.38
C GLN A 433 -9.92 16.30 -34.44
N GLU A 434 -9.82 15.58 -33.32
CA GLU A 434 -10.19 14.16 -33.23
C GLU A 434 -11.69 13.93 -32.91
N HIS A 435 -12.44 15.00 -32.61
CA HIS A 435 -13.85 14.96 -32.20
C HIS A 435 -14.76 15.87 -33.05
N ASP A 436 -14.50 15.97 -34.35
CA ASP A 436 -15.33 16.72 -35.31
C ASP A 436 -15.58 18.18 -34.89
N GLY A 437 -14.58 18.82 -34.28
CA GLY A 437 -14.62 20.21 -33.81
C GLY A 437 -15.24 20.41 -32.43
N LYS A 438 -15.68 19.36 -31.73
CA LYS A 438 -16.23 19.46 -30.37
C LYS A 438 -15.14 19.82 -29.36
N ALA A 439 -15.41 20.79 -28.49
CA ALA A 439 -14.52 21.12 -27.38
C ALA A 439 -14.53 20.01 -26.32
N PRO A 440 -13.44 19.84 -25.54
CA PRO A 440 -13.42 18.89 -24.44
C PRO A 440 -14.45 19.27 -23.36
N PRO A 441 -14.99 18.29 -22.61
CA PRO A 441 -15.83 18.52 -21.45
C PRO A 441 -15.16 19.44 -20.41
N THR A 442 -15.99 20.27 -19.74
CA THR A 442 -15.51 21.17 -18.68
C THR A 442 -15.22 20.44 -17.37
N ASP A 443 -15.81 19.26 -17.18
CA ASP A 443 -15.50 18.40 -16.05
C ASP A 443 -14.21 17.63 -16.33
N PRO A 444 -13.12 17.86 -15.57
CA PRO A 444 -11.87 17.14 -15.75
C PRO A 444 -12.01 15.63 -15.52
N GLN A 445 -13.05 15.17 -14.80
CA GLN A 445 -13.32 13.76 -14.54
C GLN A 445 -14.37 13.17 -15.49
N ASP A 446 -14.78 13.89 -16.54
CA ASP A 446 -15.62 13.29 -17.58
C ASP A 446 -14.96 12.01 -18.11
N ALA A 447 -15.75 10.94 -18.23
CA ALA A 447 -15.23 9.61 -18.50
C ALA A 447 -14.53 9.51 -19.87
N GLU A 448 -15.06 10.18 -20.90
CA GLU A 448 -14.47 10.18 -22.23
C GLU A 448 -13.19 11.02 -22.21
N TRP A 449 -13.23 12.20 -21.61
CA TRP A 449 -12.09 13.11 -21.55
C TRP A 449 -10.90 12.53 -20.77
N THR A 450 -11.20 11.84 -19.68
CA THR A 450 -10.24 11.07 -18.86
C THR A 450 -9.60 9.97 -19.71
N ARG A 451 -10.43 9.16 -20.37
CA ARG A 451 -9.96 8.05 -21.21
C ARG A 451 -9.09 8.54 -22.37
N TRP A 452 -9.53 9.56 -23.10
CA TRP A 452 -8.79 10.09 -24.24
C TRP A 452 -7.39 10.57 -23.85
N ARG A 453 -7.26 11.36 -22.78
CA ARG A 453 -5.94 11.81 -22.29
C ARG A 453 -5.07 10.65 -21.80
N ALA A 454 -5.65 9.69 -21.07
CA ALA A 454 -4.93 8.51 -20.61
C ALA A 454 -4.43 7.64 -21.79
N ASP A 455 -5.20 7.53 -22.87
CA ASP A 455 -4.78 6.85 -24.10
C ASP A 455 -3.61 7.57 -24.78
N LYS A 456 -3.63 8.90 -24.85
CA LYS A 456 -2.49 9.66 -25.39
C LYS A 456 -1.21 9.44 -24.58
N ILE A 457 -1.28 9.44 -23.24
CA ILE A 457 -0.12 9.13 -22.39
C ILE A 457 0.33 7.68 -22.61
N THR A 458 -0.61 6.74 -22.76
CA THR A 458 -0.31 5.33 -23.06
C THR A 458 0.46 5.17 -24.37
N ASP A 459 0.13 5.95 -25.40
CA ASP A 459 0.85 5.91 -26.68
C ASP A 459 2.28 6.49 -26.53
N VAL A 460 2.47 7.52 -25.70
CA VAL A 460 3.81 8.03 -25.34
C VAL A 460 4.62 6.95 -24.64
N MET A 461 4.02 6.22 -23.69
CA MET A 461 4.70 5.12 -22.99
C MET A 461 5.08 3.96 -23.92
N GLY A 462 4.25 3.65 -24.93
CA GLY A 462 4.63 2.69 -25.97
C GLY A 462 5.86 3.14 -26.77
N ARG A 463 6.02 4.45 -27.02
CA ARG A 463 7.20 5.01 -27.68
C ARG A 463 8.43 5.02 -26.77
N VAL A 464 8.27 5.29 -25.48
CA VAL A 464 9.35 5.18 -24.48
C VAL A 464 9.87 3.75 -24.44
N PHE A 465 8.98 2.77 -24.31
CA PHE A 465 9.32 1.34 -24.36
C PHE A 465 10.06 1.00 -25.65
N THR A 466 9.50 1.36 -26.81
CA THR A 466 10.11 1.06 -28.11
C THR A 466 11.50 1.68 -28.24
N THR A 467 11.69 2.91 -27.78
CA THR A 467 13.00 3.60 -27.80
C THR A 467 14.02 2.86 -26.94
N LEU A 468 13.66 2.50 -25.71
CA LEU A 468 14.51 1.71 -24.83
C LEU A 468 14.90 0.37 -25.48
N LYS A 469 13.91 -0.41 -25.94
CA LYS A 469 14.17 -1.75 -26.51
C LYS A 469 14.95 -1.69 -27.82
N THR A 470 14.80 -0.62 -28.62
CA THR A 470 15.57 -0.45 -29.87
C THR A 470 17.04 -0.25 -29.59
N ASN A 471 17.37 0.60 -28.61
CA ASN A 471 18.76 0.93 -28.28
C ASN A 471 19.41 -0.13 -27.39
N ARG A 472 18.63 -0.74 -26.48
CA ARG A 472 19.12 -1.68 -25.48
C ARG A 472 18.09 -2.80 -25.21
N PRO A 473 17.99 -3.81 -26.09
CA PRO A 473 16.94 -4.85 -26.01
C PRO A 473 16.92 -5.67 -24.71
N GLN A 474 18.06 -5.75 -23.99
CA GLN A 474 18.19 -6.50 -22.75
C GLN A 474 17.77 -5.69 -21.51
N SER A 475 17.67 -4.36 -21.62
CA SER A 475 17.26 -3.52 -20.50
C SER A 475 15.77 -3.65 -20.26
N ILE A 476 15.39 -3.72 -18.99
CA ILE A 476 13.99 -3.80 -18.59
C ILE A 476 13.32 -2.42 -18.56
N MET A 477 12.05 -2.38 -18.92
CA MET A 477 11.18 -1.23 -18.66
C MET A 477 10.49 -1.39 -17.30
N SER A 478 10.93 -0.61 -16.32
CA SER A 478 10.39 -0.58 -14.96
C SER A 478 9.40 0.57 -14.79
N VAL A 479 8.31 0.34 -14.05
CA VAL A 479 7.32 1.36 -13.71
C VAL A 479 7.08 1.34 -12.20
N SER A 480 7.14 2.50 -11.56
CA SER A 480 6.90 2.67 -10.12
C SER A 480 5.70 3.59 -9.88
N PRO A 481 4.44 3.11 -9.99
CA PRO A 481 3.27 3.96 -9.90
C PRO A 481 2.62 3.93 -8.51
N ASN A 482 1.69 4.85 -8.29
CA ASN A 482 0.68 4.73 -7.22
C ASN A 482 -0.28 3.54 -7.47
N PRO A 483 -1.07 3.09 -6.47
CA PRO A 483 -2.13 2.11 -6.67
C PRO A 483 -3.07 2.46 -7.83
N HIS A 484 -3.51 1.45 -8.58
CA HIS A 484 -4.18 1.57 -9.88
C HIS A 484 -5.26 2.66 -9.94
N VAL A 485 -6.23 2.59 -9.03
CA VAL A 485 -7.37 3.52 -9.00
C VAL A 485 -6.89 4.95 -8.83
N PHE A 486 -5.96 5.19 -7.89
CA PHE A 486 -5.43 6.52 -7.65
C PHE A 486 -4.62 7.03 -8.85
N ALA A 487 -3.74 6.19 -9.40
CA ALA A 487 -2.91 6.53 -10.54
C ALA A 487 -3.76 6.93 -11.76
N TYR A 488 -4.83 6.20 -12.04
CA TYR A 488 -5.74 6.49 -13.15
C TYR A 488 -6.62 7.71 -12.90
N GLU A 489 -7.36 7.73 -11.79
CA GLU A 489 -8.38 8.75 -11.54
C GLU A 489 -7.79 10.14 -11.26
N PHE A 490 -6.65 10.20 -10.59
CA PHE A 490 -6.04 11.47 -10.20
C PHE A 490 -4.90 11.90 -11.12
N TYR A 491 -4.23 10.96 -11.81
CA TYR A 491 -3.04 11.25 -12.62
C TYR A 491 -3.11 10.73 -14.06
N LEU A 492 -4.26 10.22 -14.52
CA LEU A 492 -4.44 9.71 -15.89
C LEU A 492 -3.42 8.61 -16.26
N GLN A 493 -2.78 8.00 -15.25
CA GLN A 493 -1.69 7.06 -15.40
C GLN A 493 -2.24 5.64 -15.42
N ASP A 494 -2.55 5.14 -16.63
CA ASP A 494 -3.15 3.83 -16.87
C ASP A 494 -2.09 2.72 -17.00
N TRP A 495 -1.35 2.48 -15.91
CA TRP A 495 -0.29 1.47 -15.91
C TRP A 495 -0.81 0.04 -16.13
N ASP A 496 -2.08 -0.24 -15.79
CA ASP A 496 -2.71 -1.54 -16.04
C ASP A 496 -2.84 -1.80 -17.55
N THR A 497 -3.26 -0.80 -18.33
CA THR A 497 -3.22 -0.89 -19.80
C THR A 497 -1.80 -1.00 -20.34
N TRP A 498 -0.83 -0.28 -19.77
CA TRP A 498 0.58 -0.37 -20.21
C TRP A 498 1.12 -1.78 -20.04
N LEU A 499 0.82 -2.41 -18.91
CA LEU A 499 1.18 -3.78 -18.61
C LEU A 499 0.49 -4.76 -19.59
N LYS A 500 -0.82 -4.60 -19.84
CA LYS A 500 -1.57 -5.42 -20.80
C LYS A 500 -1.09 -5.27 -22.25
N ARG A 501 -0.53 -4.10 -22.60
CA ARG A 501 0.12 -3.85 -23.91
C ARG A 501 1.57 -4.34 -23.97
N GLY A 502 2.13 -4.85 -22.87
CA GLY A 502 3.49 -5.39 -22.80
C GLY A 502 4.59 -4.33 -22.67
N TYR A 503 4.26 -3.12 -22.21
CA TYR A 503 5.23 -2.03 -22.04
C TYR A 503 5.94 -2.06 -20.68
N VAL A 504 5.48 -2.91 -19.76
CA VAL A 504 6.00 -3.02 -18.39
C VAL A 504 6.65 -4.39 -18.24
N GLU A 505 7.94 -4.41 -17.87
CA GLU A 505 8.71 -5.63 -17.61
C GLU A 505 9.03 -5.82 -16.12
N GLU A 506 8.89 -4.76 -15.32
CA GLU A 506 8.93 -4.74 -13.86
C GLU A 506 7.93 -3.69 -13.35
N LEU A 507 7.15 -4.03 -12.33
CA LEU A 507 6.21 -3.11 -11.68
C LEU A 507 6.54 -2.98 -10.19
N ILE A 508 6.63 -1.78 -9.66
CA ILE A 508 6.86 -1.52 -8.23
C ILE A 508 5.78 -0.60 -7.70
N ILE A 509 4.72 -1.16 -7.11
CA ILE A 509 3.58 -0.35 -6.66
C ILE A 509 3.95 0.38 -5.37
N GLN A 510 3.81 1.70 -5.33
CA GLN A 510 4.15 2.52 -4.18
C GLN A 510 3.09 2.44 -3.08
N LEU A 511 3.31 1.54 -2.12
CA LEU A 511 2.41 1.34 -0.99
C LEU A 511 2.95 2.02 0.27
N TYR A 512 3.08 3.35 0.20
CA TYR A 512 3.54 4.17 1.32
C TYR A 512 2.42 4.37 2.35
N ARG A 513 2.09 3.29 3.06
CA ARG A 513 1.07 3.24 4.10
C ARG A 513 1.73 2.95 5.44
N ASN A 514 1.27 3.63 6.48
CA ASN A 514 1.68 3.33 7.86
C ASN A 514 0.82 2.24 8.50
N ASP A 515 -0.33 1.94 7.89
CA ASP A 515 -1.25 0.91 8.35
C ASP A 515 -1.08 -0.37 7.53
N LEU A 516 -0.88 -1.49 8.23
CA LEU A 516 -0.69 -2.81 7.62
C LEU A 516 -1.95 -3.31 6.91
N GLY A 517 -3.15 -2.96 7.40
CA GLY A 517 -4.41 -3.37 6.79
C GLY A 517 -4.63 -2.77 5.41
N ARG A 518 -4.47 -1.46 5.27
CA ARG A 518 -4.51 -0.75 3.99
C ARG A 518 -3.38 -1.19 3.09
N PHE A 519 -2.17 -1.37 3.63
CA PHE A 519 -1.01 -1.89 2.88
C PHE A 519 -1.34 -3.25 2.23
N VAL A 520 -1.91 -4.17 3.01
CA VAL A 520 -2.37 -5.48 2.55
C VAL A 520 -3.53 -5.40 1.56
N TRP A 521 -4.50 -4.51 1.82
CA TRP A 521 -5.67 -4.35 0.97
C TRP A 521 -5.30 -3.86 -0.44
N GLU A 522 -4.37 -2.91 -0.55
CA GLU A 522 -3.89 -2.40 -1.85
C GLU A 522 -3.22 -3.50 -2.68
N MET A 523 -2.51 -4.44 -2.03
CA MET A 523 -1.93 -5.61 -2.70
C MET A 523 -2.99 -6.61 -3.20
N GLY A 524 -4.17 -6.62 -2.58
CA GLY A 524 -5.27 -7.52 -2.95
C GLY A 524 -6.16 -7.01 -4.08
N GLN A 525 -5.86 -5.85 -4.68
CA GLN A 525 -6.67 -5.27 -5.76
C GLN A 525 -6.46 -6.01 -7.09
N ASP A 526 -7.50 -6.12 -7.91
CA ASP A 526 -7.49 -6.88 -9.17
C ASP A 526 -6.31 -6.54 -10.10
N ALA A 527 -6.00 -5.25 -10.26
CA ALA A 527 -4.89 -4.80 -11.11
C ALA A 527 -3.52 -5.23 -10.54
N ALA A 528 -3.36 -5.21 -9.22
CA ALA A 528 -2.13 -5.65 -8.56
C ALA A 528 -1.98 -7.18 -8.64
N ASP A 529 -3.08 -7.92 -8.48
CA ASP A 529 -3.12 -9.38 -8.64
C ASP A 529 -2.86 -9.81 -10.09
N PHE A 530 -3.42 -9.08 -11.06
CA PHE A 530 -3.12 -9.28 -12.48
C PHE A 530 -1.64 -9.04 -12.74
N ALA A 531 -1.09 -7.89 -12.34
CA ALA A 531 0.32 -7.57 -12.54
C ALA A 531 1.26 -8.64 -11.97
N ARG A 532 1.04 -9.03 -10.71
CA ARG A 532 1.87 -10.01 -9.98
C ARG A 532 1.91 -11.39 -10.64
N THR A 533 0.90 -11.75 -11.42
CA THR A 533 0.84 -13.03 -12.14
C THR A 533 1.41 -12.97 -13.56
N HIS A 534 1.74 -11.77 -14.07
CA HIS A 534 2.22 -11.57 -15.45
C HIS A 534 3.64 -11.03 -15.52
N VAL A 535 4.05 -10.16 -14.59
CA VAL A 535 5.40 -9.57 -14.53
C VAL A 535 5.94 -9.59 -13.10
N PRO A 536 7.27 -9.57 -12.90
CA PRO A 536 7.86 -9.30 -11.60
C PRO A 536 7.27 -8.02 -11.01
N THR A 537 6.36 -8.20 -10.05
CA THR A 537 5.67 -7.11 -9.38
C THR A 537 6.12 -7.09 -7.93
N SER A 538 6.68 -5.95 -7.52
CA SER A 538 7.21 -5.69 -6.19
C SER A 538 6.44 -4.54 -5.54
N VAL A 539 6.72 -4.29 -4.26
CA VAL A 539 6.10 -3.20 -3.50
C VAL A 539 7.13 -2.19 -3.06
N GLY A 540 6.85 -0.90 -3.29
CA GLY A 540 7.57 0.22 -2.71
C GLY A 540 7.14 0.42 -1.26
N ILE A 541 8.09 0.27 -0.32
CA ILE A 541 7.92 0.51 1.11
C ILE A 541 8.59 1.83 1.48
N LEU A 542 7.88 2.66 2.24
CA LEU A 542 8.45 3.89 2.79
C LEU A 542 9.32 3.54 4.01
N SER A 543 10.63 3.78 3.95
CA SER A 543 11.53 3.62 5.10
C SER A 543 11.57 4.86 6.01
N GLY A 544 11.00 5.98 5.53
CA GLY A 544 10.88 7.24 6.23
C GLY A 544 10.98 8.43 5.26
N LEU A 545 10.82 9.63 5.81
CA LEU A 545 11.08 10.92 5.17
C LEU A 545 11.94 11.80 6.10
N ARG A 546 12.43 12.95 5.62
CA ARG A 546 13.12 13.92 6.48
C ARG A 546 12.25 14.26 7.69
N GLY A 547 12.78 14.01 8.89
CA GLY A 547 12.10 14.29 10.15
C GLY A 547 10.94 13.34 10.49
N ARG A 548 10.75 12.24 9.75
CA ARG A 548 9.70 11.25 10.00
C ARG A 548 10.21 9.84 9.70
N SER A 549 10.64 9.12 10.72
CA SER A 549 11.06 7.71 10.56
C SER A 549 9.91 6.75 10.41
N VAL A 550 10.21 5.58 9.85
CA VAL A 550 9.40 4.38 10.00
C VAL A 550 10.15 3.37 10.87
N PRO A 551 9.49 2.77 11.89
CA PRO A 551 10.08 1.74 12.72
C PRO A 551 10.52 0.50 11.94
N MET A 552 11.67 -0.07 12.31
CA MET A 552 12.16 -1.31 11.68
C MET A 552 11.21 -2.50 11.89
N ALA A 553 10.43 -2.51 12.99
CA ALA A 553 9.40 -3.52 13.21
C ALA A 553 8.29 -3.45 12.14
N GLN A 554 7.80 -2.24 11.85
CA GLN A 554 6.81 -2.03 10.79
C GLN A 554 7.38 -2.38 9.41
N ILE A 555 8.63 -2.00 9.12
CA ILE A 555 9.31 -2.37 7.86
C ILE A 555 9.38 -3.90 7.73
N ALA A 556 9.77 -4.61 8.80
CA ALA A 556 9.84 -6.07 8.80
C ALA A 556 8.46 -6.69 8.56
N GLU A 557 7.40 -6.20 9.22
CA GLU A 557 6.03 -6.67 9.01
C GLU A 557 5.55 -6.45 7.57
N GLN A 558 5.86 -5.31 6.96
CA GLN A 558 5.51 -5.03 5.58
C GLN A 558 6.26 -5.93 4.60
N VAL A 559 7.56 -6.18 4.83
CA VAL A 559 8.33 -7.12 4.00
C VAL A 559 7.76 -8.54 4.09
N GLU A 560 7.41 -9.00 5.29
CA GLU A 560 6.77 -10.32 5.46
C GLU A 560 5.39 -10.38 4.78
N ALA A 561 4.58 -9.32 4.88
CA ALA A 561 3.30 -9.26 4.19
C ALA A 561 3.44 -9.34 2.66
N VAL A 562 4.49 -8.74 2.09
CA VAL A 562 4.81 -8.81 0.65
C VAL A 562 5.22 -10.24 0.27
N ARG A 563 6.07 -10.88 1.07
CA ARG A 563 6.52 -12.28 0.87
C ARG A 563 5.36 -13.27 0.93
N ASP A 564 4.50 -13.12 1.93
CA ASP A 564 3.31 -13.95 2.16
C ASP A 564 2.35 -13.96 0.96
N ARG A 565 2.34 -12.86 0.18
CA ARG A 565 1.50 -12.68 -1.02
C ARG A 565 2.19 -13.03 -2.33
N ASN A 566 3.41 -13.57 -2.29
CA ASN A 566 4.20 -13.96 -3.46
C ASN A 566 4.41 -12.79 -4.45
N TYR A 567 4.63 -11.59 -3.94
CA TYR A 567 5.24 -10.52 -4.74
C TYR A 567 6.70 -10.86 -5.02
N ALA A 568 7.24 -10.27 -6.09
CA ALA A 568 8.60 -10.52 -6.55
C ALA A 568 9.68 -9.92 -5.64
N GLY A 569 9.32 -8.98 -4.76
CA GLY A 569 10.21 -8.38 -3.77
C GLY A 569 9.76 -7.00 -3.29
N VAL A 570 10.71 -6.23 -2.77
CA VAL A 570 10.49 -4.89 -2.18
C VAL A 570 11.54 -3.89 -2.65
N SER A 571 11.13 -2.63 -2.75
CA SER A 571 12.02 -1.49 -2.89
C SER A 571 11.76 -0.47 -1.79
N PHE A 572 12.80 0.20 -1.30
CA PHE A 572 12.66 1.20 -0.23
C PHE A 572 12.83 2.62 -0.73
N PHE A 573 11.84 3.46 -0.42
CA PHE A 573 11.92 4.91 -0.57
C PHE A 573 12.28 5.50 0.81
N PHE A 574 13.50 6.00 1.02
CA PHE A 574 14.65 6.02 0.11
C PHE A 574 15.96 5.81 0.88
N TYR A 575 17.10 5.76 0.18
CA TYR A 575 18.41 5.41 0.75
C TYR A 575 18.71 6.02 2.13
N GLU A 576 18.51 7.32 2.32
CA GLU A 576 18.90 7.97 3.58
C GLU A 576 18.08 7.47 4.77
N THR A 577 16.79 7.20 4.59
CA THR A 577 15.88 6.79 5.68
C THR A 577 15.97 5.31 6.02
N LEU A 578 16.75 4.53 5.25
CA LEU A 578 17.14 3.19 5.64
C LEU A 578 17.95 3.20 6.94
N TRP A 579 18.92 4.12 7.10
CA TRP A 579 19.74 4.16 8.32
C TRP A 579 20.40 5.52 8.67
N ASN A 580 20.53 6.47 7.76
CA ASN A 580 21.21 7.75 8.04
C ASN A 580 20.27 8.81 8.65
N MET A 581 19.03 8.87 8.15
CA MET A 581 18.00 9.84 8.52
C MET A 581 16.85 9.15 9.25
N SER A 582 17.15 8.65 10.45
CA SER A 582 16.15 8.12 11.36
C SER A 582 16.37 8.61 12.80
N ASP A 583 15.29 8.97 13.47
CA ASP A 583 15.22 9.21 14.91
C ASP A 583 14.91 7.92 15.72
N GLU A 584 14.73 6.78 15.04
CA GLU A 584 14.51 5.48 15.64
C GLU A 584 15.70 4.54 15.44
N GLY A 585 16.56 4.46 16.46
CA GLY A 585 17.76 3.65 16.48
C GLY A 585 18.95 4.31 15.78
N THR A 586 20.14 3.77 16.02
CA THR A 586 21.39 4.17 15.39
C THR A 586 21.49 3.60 13.97
N PRO A 587 22.34 4.17 13.09
CA PRO A 587 22.59 3.60 11.77
C PRO A 587 23.00 2.13 11.82
N LEU A 588 23.80 1.73 12.82
CA LEU A 588 24.22 0.34 12.99
C LEU A 588 23.03 -0.58 13.33
N GLU A 589 22.18 -0.19 14.29
CA GLU A 589 21.01 -0.98 14.69
C GLU A 589 20.03 -1.19 13.52
N ARG A 590 19.81 -0.15 12.70
CA ARG A 590 18.96 -0.26 11.51
C ARG A 590 19.58 -1.16 10.43
N GLN A 591 20.90 -1.08 10.22
CA GLN A 591 21.61 -1.99 9.32
C GLN A 591 21.56 -3.45 9.80
N GLU A 592 21.72 -3.69 11.10
CA GLU A 592 21.56 -5.03 11.69
C GLU A 592 20.13 -5.56 11.54
N ALA A 593 19.12 -4.69 11.67
CA ALA A 593 17.72 -5.05 11.42
C ALA A 593 17.49 -5.42 9.94
N LEU A 594 18.00 -4.63 8.99
CA LEU A 594 17.96 -4.97 7.56
C LEU A 594 18.68 -6.29 7.25
N GLN A 595 19.82 -6.55 7.90
CA GLN A 595 20.55 -7.81 7.75
C GLN A 595 19.72 -9.01 8.24
N LYS A 596 18.90 -8.84 9.29
CA LYS A 596 17.96 -9.88 9.76
C LYS A 596 16.82 -10.10 8.78
N ILE A 597 16.32 -9.04 8.14
CA ILE A 597 15.26 -9.12 7.12
C ILE A 597 15.79 -9.79 5.84
N PHE A 598 17.06 -9.53 5.48
CA PHE A 598 17.74 -10.05 4.29
C PHE A 598 19.01 -10.84 4.66
N PRO A 599 18.89 -12.01 5.29
CA PRO A 599 20.04 -12.74 5.87
C PRO A 599 20.96 -13.41 4.83
N ASN A 600 20.48 -13.61 3.61
CA ASN A 600 21.20 -14.24 2.49
C ASN A 600 21.06 -13.42 1.23
N GLN A 601 21.98 -13.57 0.27
CA GLN A 601 21.81 -13.04 -1.08
C GLN A 601 20.57 -13.65 -1.78
N ALA A 602 19.93 -12.85 -2.63
CA ALA A 602 18.81 -13.28 -3.45
C ALA A 602 19.03 -12.90 -4.91
N ILE A 603 18.60 -13.80 -5.80
CA ILE A 603 18.65 -13.61 -7.24
C ILE A 603 17.54 -12.63 -7.63
N TYR A 604 17.89 -11.61 -8.39
CA TYR A 604 16.93 -10.68 -8.97
C TYR A 604 15.91 -11.41 -9.87
N PRO A 605 14.59 -11.17 -9.70
CA PRO A 605 13.55 -11.86 -10.46
C PRO A 605 13.56 -11.44 -11.94
N ARG A 606 13.39 -12.39 -12.86
CA ARG A 606 13.26 -12.10 -14.30
C ARG A 606 11.95 -12.70 -14.82
N LEU A 607 11.39 -12.08 -15.86
CA LEU A 607 10.39 -12.71 -16.72
C LEU A 607 11.02 -14.00 -17.30
N ASN A 608 10.34 -15.13 -17.13
CA ASN A 608 10.73 -16.41 -17.74
C ASN A 608 10.39 -16.43 -19.23
#